data_AF-U3N6Y6-F1
#
_entry.id   AF-U3N6Y6-F1
#
_cell.length_a   1.000
_cell.length_b   1.000
_cell.length_c   1.000
_cell.angle_alpha   90.00
_cell.angle_beta   90.00
_cell.angle_gamma   90.00
#
_symmetry.space_group_name_H-M   'P 1'
#
loop_
_entity.id
_entity.type
_entity.pdbx_description
1 polymer ?
#
loop_
_entity_poly.entity_id
_entity_poly.type
_entity_poly.pdbx_seq_one_letter_code
_entity_poly.pdbx_strand_id
1 'polypeptide(L)'
;SVTKARGMEVAGAVDSHLVGEDIGKVCDMEEALEIPIINDLTMLLGSISQSKSNAVVVDFTDPTTVYDNVKQATAFGMKSVVYVPRIKRDIVSALSLLCEKASMVSTG
;
A
#
# COMPACT_ATOMS: atom_id res chain seq x y z
N SER A 1 0.58 0.95 17.11
CA SER A 1 0.89 0.17 15.90
C SER A 1 -0.41 -0.30 15.27
N VAL A 2 -0.50 -0.39 13.93
CA VAL A 2 -1.64 -0.96 13.20
C VAL A 2 -1.97 -2.36 13.73
N THR A 3 -0.95 -3.14 14.12
CA THR A 3 -1.09 -4.49 14.68
C THR A 3 -1.83 -4.57 16.03
N LYS A 4 -1.99 -3.45 16.73
CA LYS A 4 -2.74 -3.37 18.00
C LYS A 4 -4.09 -2.65 17.83
N ALA A 5 -4.42 -2.18 16.63
CA ALA A 5 -5.65 -1.45 16.36
C ALA A 5 -6.80 -2.45 16.11
N ARG A 6 -7.94 -2.24 16.77
CA ARG A 6 -9.10 -3.13 16.64
C ARG A 6 -9.62 -3.14 15.20
N GLY A 7 -9.74 -4.33 14.63
CA GLY A 7 -10.26 -4.53 13.28
C GLY A 7 -9.26 -4.22 12.18
N MET A 8 -7.97 -4.07 12.51
CA MET A 8 -6.89 -3.90 11.55
C MET A 8 -5.88 -5.03 11.69
N GLU A 9 -5.27 -5.39 10.57
CA GLU A 9 -4.15 -6.31 10.48
C GLU A 9 -3.18 -5.80 9.41
N VAL A 10 -1.93 -6.24 9.47
CA VAL A 10 -0.97 -6.02 8.38
C VAL A 10 -1.17 -7.17 7.39
N ALA A 11 -1.55 -6.86 6.15
CA ALA A 11 -1.78 -7.87 5.12
C ALA A 11 -0.54 -8.17 4.26
N GLY A 12 0.48 -7.32 4.34
CA GLY A 12 1.72 -7.45 3.57
C GLY A 12 2.66 -6.29 3.81
N ALA A 13 3.92 -6.45 3.41
CA ALA A 13 4.96 -5.43 3.49
C ALA A 13 5.75 -5.39 2.18
N VAL A 14 5.99 -4.18 1.67
CA VAL A 14 6.76 -3.96 0.44
C VAL A 14 7.92 -3.01 0.70
N ASP A 15 9.13 -3.45 0.38
CA ASP A 15 10.32 -2.60 0.32
C ASP A 15 11.34 -3.22 -0.65
N SER A 16 12.25 -2.39 -1.13
CA SER A 16 13.42 -2.84 -1.89
C SER A 16 14.57 -3.33 -0.99
N HIS A 17 14.54 -2.99 0.30
CA HIS A 17 15.51 -3.40 1.30
C HIS A 17 14.94 -4.50 2.19
N LEU A 18 15.82 -5.34 2.75
CA LEU A 18 15.46 -6.39 3.72
C LEU A 18 14.44 -7.40 3.17
N VAL A 19 14.40 -7.59 1.86
CA VAL A 19 13.51 -8.56 1.19
C VAL A 19 13.71 -9.96 1.78
N GLY A 20 12.62 -10.61 2.17
CA GLY A 20 12.59 -11.91 2.83
C GLY A 20 12.60 -11.85 4.36
N GLU A 21 12.97 -10.72 4.97
CA GLU A 21 12.90 -10.54 6.42
C GLU A 21 11.45 -10.38 6.89
N ASP A 22 11.15 -10.81 8.12
CA ASP A 22 9.84 -10.61 8.74
C ASP A 22 9.66 -9.14 9.16
N ILE A 23 8.59 -8.49 8.69
CA ILE A 23 8.35 -7.07 9.00
C ILE A 23 8.08 -6.82 10.49
N GLY A 24 7.52 -7.79 11.22
CA GLY A 24 7.35 -7.70 12.67
C GLY A 24 8.68 -7.57 13.39
N LYS A 25 9.65 -8.45 13.05
CA LYS A 25 11.02 -8.40 13.58
C LYS A 25 11.75 -7.12 13.18
N VAL A 26 11.65 -6.69 11.92
CA VAL A 26 12.27 -5.45 11.43
C VAL A 26 11.73 -4.22 12.18
N CYS A 27 10.48 -4.25 12.62
CA CYS A 27 9.86 -3.20 13.44
C CYS A 27 10.02 -3.40 14.96
N ASP A 28 10.94 -4.26 15.41
CA ASP A 28 11.19 -4.57 16.83
C ASP A 28 9.93 -4.96 17.62
N MET A 29 9.02 -5.70 16.97
CA MET A 29 7.84 -6.24 17.64
C MET A 29 8.19 -7.43 18.55
N GLU A 30 7.42 -7.60 19.63
CA GLU A 30 7.58 -8.72 20.57
C GLU A 30 7.39 -10.09 19.89
N GLU A 31 6.47 -10.18 18.93
CA GLU A 31 6.19 -11.39 18.15
C GLU A 31 6.37 -11.11 16.66
N ALA A 32 6.89 -12.11 15.93
CA ALA A 32 7.00 -12.07 14.48
C ALA A 32 5.60 -12.04 13.85
N LEU A 33 5.43 -11.28 12.78
CA LEU A 33 4.15 -11.22 12.08
C LEU A 33 3.97 -12.35 11.07
N GLU A 34 5.06 -13.04 10.74
CA GLU A 34 5.15 -14.05 9.68
C GLU A 34 4.81 -13.46 8.30
N ILE A 35 5.17 -12.20 8.10
CA ILE A 35 4.95 -11.46 6.86
C ILE A 35 6.30 -11.05 6.29
N PRO A 36 6.79 -11.74 5.25
CA PRO A 36 8.05 -11.38 4.62
C PRO A 36 7.90 -10.05 3.87
N ILE A 37 8.94 -9.23 3.93
CA ILE A 37 9.09 -8.07 3.06
C ILE A 37 9.29 -8.58 1.62
N ILE A 38 8.48 -8.11 0.69
CA ILE A 38 8.62 -8.43 -0.74
C ILE A 38 8.88 -7.17 -1.56
N ASN A 39 9.45 -7.31 -2.75
CA ASN A 39 9.80 -6.18 -3.61
C ASN A 39 8.88 -6.03 -4.84
N ASP A 40 7.83 -6.84 -4.92
CA ASP A 40 6.84 -6.79 -6.00
C ASP A 40 5.47 -6.36 -5.46
N LEU A 41 5.19 -5.06 -5.60
CA LEU A 41 3.91 -4.47 -5.19
C LEU A 41 2.73 -5.09 -5.95
N THR A 42 2.87 -5.32 -7.27
CA THR A 42 1.78 -5.85 -8.09
C THR A 42 1.42 -7.27 -7.65
N MET A 43 2.42 -8.12 -7.40
CA MET A 43 2.21 -9.46 -6.88
C MET A 43 1.49 -9.45 -5.53
N LEU A 44 1.92 -8.58 -4.60
CA LEU A 44 1.29 -8.46 -3.29
C LEU A 44 -0.19 -8.04 -3.42
N LEU A 45 -0.44 -6.97 -4.17
CA LEU A 45 -1.78 -6.42 -4.31
C LEU A 45 -2.73 -7.43 -4.97
N GLY A 46 -2.27 -8.16 -5.98
CA GLY A 46 -3.06 -9.21 -6.63
C GLY A 46 -3.41 -10.39 -5.71
N SER A 47 -2.54 -10.72 -4.75
CA SER A 47 -2.82 -11.74 -3.74
C SER A 47 -3.84 -11.25 -2.71
N ILE A 48 -3.68 -10.01 -2.23
CA ILE A 48 -4.58 -9.42 -1.23
C ILE A 48 -5.97 -9.17 -1.83
N SER A 49 -6.07 -8.71 -3.09
CA SER A 49 -7.35 -8.41 -3.74
C SER A 49 -8.27 -9.64 -3.89
N GLN A 50 -7.70 -10.85 -3.86
CA GLN A 50 -8.47 -12.10 -3.91
C GLN A 50 -9.03 -12.52 -2.54
N SER A 51 -8.43 -12.05 -1.44
CA SER A 51 -8.71 -12.53 -0.09
C SER A 51 -9.34 -11.48 0.83
N LYS A 52 -9.19 -10.18 0.53
CA LYS A 52 -9.63 -9.08 1.39
C LYS A 52 -10.33 -7.99 0.57
N SER A 53 -11.56 -7.63 0.95
CA SER A 53 -12.38 -6.65 0.22
C SER A 53 -12.08 -5.18 0.54
N ASN A 54 -11.42 -4.88 1.66
CA ASN A 54 -11.23 -3.51 2.18
C ASN A 54 -9.76 -3.17 2.49
N ALA A 55 -8.82 -3.68 1.68
CA ALA A 55 -7.41 -3.41 1.89
C ALA A 55 -7.04 -1.93 1.60
N VAL A 56 -6.11 -1.41 2.41
CA VAL A 56 -5.57 -0.05 2.28
C VAL A 56 -4.05 -0.15 2.13
N VAL A 57 -3.52 0.51 1.10
CA VAL A 57 -2.08 0.67 0.90
C VAL A 57 -1.63 1.92 1.63
N VAL A 58 -0.64 1.79 2.51
CA VAL A 58 0.00 2.93 3.17
C VAL A 58 1.38 3.14 2.54
N ASP A 59 1.56 4.25 1.82
CA ASP A 59 2.76 4.51 1.01
C ASP A 59 3.62 5.62 1.63
N PHE A 60 4.83 5.23 2.04
CA PHE A 60 5.89 6.09 2.58
C PHE A 60 7.15 6.09 1.70
N THR A 61 6.99 5.91 0.38
CA THR A 61 8.12 5.79 -0.56
C THR A 61 8.65 7.16 -1.01
N ASP A 62 8.93 7.34 -2.30
CA ASP A 62 9.58 8.51 -2.87
C ASP A 62 8.65 9.23 -3.86
N PRO A 63 8.76 10.57 -4.05
CA PRO A 63 7.97 11.30 -5.03
C PRO A 63 8.01 10.73 -6.46
N THR A 64 9.07 9.99 -6.81
CA THR A 64 9.24 9.38 -8.13
C THR A 64 8.41 8.11 -8.32
N THR A 65 8.05 7.39 -7.26
CA THR A 65 7.36 6.08 -7.33
C THR A 65 5.90 6.16 -6.91
N VAL A 66 5.56 7.12 -6.06
CA VAL A 66 4.23 7.23 -5.44
C VAL A 66 3.07 7.27 -6.44
N TYR A 67 3.25 7.91 -7.60
CA TYR A 67 2.20 7.97 -8.62
C TYR A 67 1.86 6.57 -9.15
N ASP A 68 2.89 5.79 -9.48
CA ASP A 68 2.72 4.45 -10.02
C ASP A 68 2.22 3.46 -8.96
N ASN A 69 2.66 3.60 -7.72
CA ASN A 69 2.17 2.80 -6.59
C ASN A 69 0.67 2.98 -6.37
N VAL A 70 0.20 4.23 -6.30
CA VAL A 70 -1.24 4.54 -6.12
C VAL A 70 -2.05 4.09 -7.33
N LYS A 71 -1.52 4.27 -8.54
CA LYS A 71 -2.16 3.76 -9.77
C LYS A 71 -2.36 2.25 -9.73
N GLN A 72 -1.33 1.49 -9.31
CA GLN A 72 -1.42 0.04 -9.15
C GLN A 72 -2.46 -0.34 -8.07
N ALA A 73 -2.36 0.25 -6.87
CA ALA A 73 -3.32 0.01 -5.78
C ALA A 73 -4.77 0.26 -6.22
N THR A 74 -5.00 1.36 -6.93
CA THR A 74 -6.32 1.72 -7.47
C THR A 74 -6.81 0.72 -8.50
N ALA A 75 -5.93 0.18 -9.36
CA ALA A 75 -6.28 -0.83 -10.34
C ALA A 75 -6.73 -2.16 -9.70
N PHE A 76 -6.22 -2.48 -8.50
CA PHE A 76 -6.67 -3.61 -7.69
C PHE A 76 -7.85 -3.28 -6.75
N GLY A 77 -8.46 -2.09 -6.90
CA GLY A 77 -9.62 -1.66 -6.11
C GLY A 77 -9.29 -1.21 -4.69
N MET A 78 -8.01 -1.05 -4.35
CA MET A 78 -7.58 -0.65 -3.01
C MET A 78 -7.54 0.87 -2.85
N LYS A 79 -7.71 1.33 -1.61
CA LYS A 79 -7.51 2.74 -1.24
C LYS A 79 -6.07 2.97 -0.82
N SER A 80 -5.58 4.20 -1.00
CA SER A 80 -4.22 4.57 -0.63
C SER A 80 -4.19 5.71 0.38
N VAL A 81 -3.36 5.58 1.41
CA VAL A 81 -2.95 6.64 2.33
C VAL A 81 -1.49 6.93 2.05
N VAL A 82 -1.18 8.15 1.64
CA VAL A 82 0.14 8.51 1.12
C VAL A 82 0.77 9.59 1.97
N TYR A 83 2.01 9.36 2.41
CA TYR A 83 2.85 10.40 2.97
C TYR A 83 4.21 10.37 2.29
N VAL A 84 4.45 11.36 1.42
CA VAL A 84 5.70 11.48 0.66
C VAL A 84 6.19 12.93 0.73
N PRO A 85 7.27 13.21 1.48
CA PRO A 85 7.81 14.56 1.60
C PRO A 85 8.19 15.15 0.24
N ARG A 86 7.95 16.45 0.05
CA ARG A 86 8.27 17.19 -1.19
C ARG A 86 7.58 16.64 -2.45
N ILE A 87 6.46 15.93 -2.29
CA ILE A 87 5.60 15.59 -3.43
C ILE A 87 5.18 16.87 -4.17
N LYS A 88 5.33 16.87 -5.49
CA LYS A 88 4.98 18.01 -6.33
C LYS A 88 3.45 18.11 -6.48
N ARG A 89 2.92 19.33 -6.57
CA ARG A 89 1.46 19.56 -6.65
C ARG A 89 0.83 18.98 -7.92
N ASP A 90 1.56 18.94 -9.03
CA ASP A 90 1.12 18.31 -10.28
C ASP A 90 0.86 16.80 -10.11
N ILE A 91 1.71 16.10 -9.36
CA ILE A 91 1.50 14.69 -9.01
C ILE A 91 0.25 14.53 -8.15
N VAL A 92 0.05 15.39 -7.14
CA VAL A 92 -1.16 15.35 -6.30
C VAL A 92 -2.42 15.55 -7.16
N SER A 93 -2.42 16.54 -8.05
CA SER A 93 -3.55 16.77 -8.96
C SER A 93 -3.80 15.58 -9.90
N ALA A 94 -2.74 14.96 -10.43
CA ALA A 94 -2.85 13.78 -11.28
C ALA A 94 -3.43 12.58 -10.53
N LEU A 95 -3.02 12.38 -9.27
CA LEU A 95 -3.57 11.35 -8.38
C LEU A 95 -5.05 11.61 -8.07
N SER A 96 -5.45 12.86 -7.79
CA SER A 96 -6.85 13.22 -7.57
C SER A 96 -7.72 12.84 -8.77
N LEU A 97 -7.31 13.22 -9.99
CA LEU A 97 -8.05 12.89 -11.22
C LEU A 97 -8.12 11.38 -11.45
N LEU A 98 -7.05 10.65 -11.15
CA LEU A 98 -7.01 9.18 -11.26
C LEU A 98 -8.02 8.53 -10.30
N CYS A 99 -8.02 8.96 -9.04
CA CYS A 99 -8.92 8.44 -8.00
C CYS A 99 -10.40 8.76 -8.28
N GLU A 100 -10.70 9.97 -8.78
CA GLU A 100 -12.05 10.35 -9.21
C GLU A 100 -12.58 9.41 -10.30
N LYS A 101 -11.79 9.19 -11.36
CA LYS A 101 -12.16 8.28 -12.45
C LYS A 101 -12.41 6.85 -11.95
N ALA A 102 -11.54 6.35 -11.07
CA ALA A 102 -11.70 5.01 -10.51
C ALA A 102 -12.97 4.88 -9.65
N SER A 103 -13.35 5.94 -8.93
CA SER A 103 -14.57 5.95 -8.11
C SER A 103 -15.85 5.84 -8.95
N MET A 104 -15.88 6.43 -10.15
CA MET A 104 -17.03 6.37 -11.06
C MET A 104 -17.30 4.96 -11.58
N VAL A 105 -16.25 4.15 -11.76
CA VAL A 105 -16.36 2.75 -12.22
C VAL A 105 -16.90 1.85 -11.12
N SER A 106 -16.61 2.14 -9.85
CA SER A 106 -17.07 1.35 -8.69
C SER A 106 -18.55 1.56 -8.35
N THR A 107 -19.19 2.60 -8.89
CA THR A 107 -20.61 2.95 -8.63
C THR A 107 -21.55 2.58 -9.78
N GLY A 108 -21.04 1.90 -10.82
CA GLY A 108 -21.81 1.41 -11.97
C GLY A 108 -22.33 -0.02 -11.80
#